data_AF-A0A142CX98-F1
#
_entry.id   AF-A0A142CX98-F1
#
_cell.length_a   1.000
_cell.length_b   1.000
_cell.length_c   1.000
_cell.angle_alpha   90.00
_cell.angle_beta   90.00
_cell.angle_gamma   90.00
#
_symmetry.space_group_name_H-M   'P 1'
#
loop_
_entity.id
_entity.type
_entity.pdbx_description
1 polymer ?
#
loop_
_entity_poly.entity_id
_entity_poly.type
_entity_poly.pdbx_seq_one_letter_code
_entity_poly.pdbx_strand_id
1 'polypeptide(L)'
;MNDEARKLLKFEFLSQGSLGGAEGLAEAFFEVIITRMGASPFMVGLLGSSAYVSNLFSPLWARASRKTGAKRLIVTSLLLASIFLLLSAFSQSALTFFLFVFQFSTL
;
A
#
# COMPACT_ATOMS: atom_id res chain seq x y z
N MET A 1 27.36 -17.53 -7.63
CA MET A 1 26.00 -16.93 -7.69
C MET A 1 25.89 -16.21 -9.02
N ASN A 2 24.88 -16.52 -9.84
CA ASN A 2 24.76 -15.97 -11.19
C ASN A 2 24.43 -14.47 -11.15
N ASP A 3 24.88 -13.67 -12.12
CA ASP A 3 24.69 -12.21 -12.12
C ASP A 3 23.21 -11.79 -12.11
N GLU A 4 22.36 -12.63 -12.69
CA GLU A 4 20.90 -12.48 -12.69
C GLU A 4 20.30 -12.59 -11.28
N ALA A 5 20.75 -13.58 -10.50
CA ALA A 5 20.31 -13.79 -9.12
C ALA A 5 20.74 -12.60 -8.23
N ARG A 6 21.90 -12.00 -8.50
CA ARG A 6 22.39 -10.83 -7.79
C ARG A 6 21.57 -9.57 -8.09
N LYS A 7 21.08 -9.40 -9.33
CA LYS A 7 20.18 -8.30 -9.70
C LYS A 7 18.81 -8.46 -9.05
N LEU A 8 18.23 -9.66 -9.08
CA LEU A 8 16.94 -9.95 -8.44
C LEU A 8 16.98 -9.65 -6.94
N LEU A 9 18.02 -10.09 -6.23
CA LEU A 9 18.21 -9.78 -4.81
C LEU A 9 18.28 -8.28 -4.51
N LYS A 10 18.92 -7.47 -5.37
CA LYS A 10 18.97 -6.02 -5.20
C LYS A 10 17.60 -5.36 -5.34
N PHE A 11 16.80 -5.81 -6.31
CA PHE A 11 15.44 -5.30 -6.50
C PHE A 11 14.52 -5.71 -5.36
N GLU A 12 14.67 -6.93 -4.86
CA GLU A 12 13.92 -7.42 -3.70
C GLU A 12 14.24 -6.62 -2.44
N PHE A 13 15.52 -6.33 -2.20
CA PHE A 13 15.96 -5.49 -1.08
C PHE A 13 15.44 -4.05 -1.20
N LEU A 14 15.50 -3.46 -2.40
CA LEU A 14 14.92 -2.13 -2.68
C LEU A 14 13.41 -2.11 -2.46
N SER A 15 12.71 -3.16 -2.89
CA SER A 15 11.26 -3.29 -2.72
C SER A 15 10.89 -3.33 -1.23
N GLN A 16 11.53 -4.20 -0.45
CA GLN A 16 11.25 -4.32 0.98
C GLN A 16 11.66 -3.07 1.77
N GLY A 17 12.81 -2.46 1.42
CA GLY A 17 13.23 -1.20 2.02
C GLY A 17 12.29 -0.04 1.71
N SER A 18 11.72 0.00 0.49
CA SER A 18 10.74 1.01 0.12
C SER A 18 9.40 0.83 0.83
N LEU A 19 8.95 -0.42 1.01
CA LEU A 19 7.76 -0.76 1.80
C LEU A 19 7.91 -0.34 3.27
N GLY A 20 8.99 -0.77 3.93
CA GLY A 20 9.25 -0.39 5.32
C GLY A 20 9.47 1.11 5.50
N GLY A 21 10.12 1.77 4.53
CA GLY A 21 10.28 3.22 4.51
C GLY A 21 8.97 3.97 4.35
N ALA A 22 8.05 3.47 3.50
CA ALA A 22 6.74 4.07 3.31
C ALA A 22 5.87 3.96 4.58
N GLU A 23 5.88 2.81 5.26
CA GLU A 23 5.15 2.61 6.53
C GLU A 23 5.71 3.53 7.64
N GLY A 24 7.02 3.56 7.83
CA GLY A 24 7.65 4.42 8.84
C GLY A 24 7.47 5.92 8.57
N LEU A 25 7.47 6.33 7.30
CA LEU A 25 7.16 7.72 6.94
C LEU A 25 5.68 8.04 7.18
N ALA A 26 4.76 7.11 6.92
CA ALA A 26 3.33 7.32 7.12
C ALA A 26 2.97 7.52 8.60
N GLU A 27 3.61 6.81 9.53
CA GLU A 27 3.40 6.97 10.97
C GLU A 27 3.67 8.40 11.45
N ALA A 28 4.69 9.07 10.90
CA ALA A 28 4.99 10.46 11.23
C ALA A 28 3.87 11.44 10.82
N PHE A 29 3.00 11.05 9.87
CA PHE A 29 1.87 11.86 9.42
C PHE A 29 0.57 11.55 10.16
N PHE A 30 0.53 10.55 11.05
CA PHE A 30 -0.68 10.18 11.79
C PHE A 30 -1.20 11.32 12.67
N GLU A 31 -0.29 12.04 13.34
CA GLU A 31 -0.65 13.20 14.14
C GLU A 31 -1.26 14.33 13.28
N VAL A 32 -0.73 14.53 12.07
CA VAL A 32 -1.26 15.51 11.12
C VAL A 32 -2.65 15.11 10.64
N ILE A 33 -2.89 13.82 10.39
CA ILE A 33 -4.22 13.32 9.96
C ILE A 33 -5.26 13.52 11.07
N ILE A 34 -4.91 13.27 12.33
CA ILE A 34 -5.81 13.51 13.48
C ILE A 34 -6.10 15.01 13.63
N THR A 35 -5.05 15.83 13.66
CA THR A 35 -5.17 17.25 14.01
C THR A 35 -5.72 18.11 12.87
N ARG A 36 -5.38 17.81 11.61
CA ARG A 36 -5.77 18.64 10.46
C ARG A 36 -6.95 18.11 9.68
N MET A 37 -7.18 16.80 9.67
CA MET A 37 -8.33 16.21 8.99
C MET A 37 -9.47 15.85 9.96
N GLY A 38 -9.26 16.00 11.27
CA GLY A 38 -10.24 15.64 12.29
C GLY A 38 -10.50 14.13 12.37
N ALA A 39 -9.54 13.31 11.94
CA ALA A 39 -9.68 11.86 11.97
C ALA A 39 -9.66 11.36 13.42
N SER A 40 -10.50 10.36 13.74
CA SER A 40 -10.46 9.74 15.05
C SER A 40 -9.20 8.86 15.19
N PRO A 41 -8.65 8.68 16.40
CA PRO A 41 -7.56 7.74 16.65
C PRO A 41 -7.87 6.31 16.17
N PHE A 42 -9.14 5.92 16.22
CA PHE A 42 -9.61 4.63 15.69
C PHE A 42 -9.39 4.53 14.18
N MET A 43 -9.73 5.56 13.41
CA MET A 43 -9.48 5.57 11.97
C MET A 43 -7.99 5.43 11.67
N VAL A 44 -7.15 6.17 12.36
CA VAL A 44 -5.69 6.09 12.17
C VAL A 44 -5.14 4.71 12.54
N GLY A 45 -5.61 4.11 13.63
CA GLY A 45 -5.26 2.73 13.98
C GLY A 45 -5.66 1.72 12.90
N LEU A 46 -6.81 1.93 12.27
CA LEU A 46 -7.25 1.11 11.13
C LEU A 46 -6.39 1.33 9.88
N LEU A 47 -5.85 2.55 9.69
CA LEU A 47 -4.91 2.88 8.63
C LEU A 47 -3.61 2.12 8.81
N GLY A 48 -3.00 2.19 10.00
CA GLY A 48 -1.78 1.46 10.32
C GLY A 48 -1.97 -0.06 10.25
N SER A 49 -3.19 -0.53 10.49
CA SER A 49 -3.53 -1.95 10.38
C SER A 49 -3.83 -2.42 8.95
N SER A 50 -3.93 -1.51 7.98
CA SER A 50 -4.38 -1.83 6.62
C SER A 50 -3.49 -2.84 5.91
N ALA A 51 -2.16 -2.80 6.14
CA ALA A 51 -1.20 -3.76 5.59
C ALA A 51 -1.48 -5.19 6.08
N TYR A 52 -1.82 -5.35 7.36
CA TYR A 52 -2.19 -6.67 7.91
C TYR A 52 -3.55 -7.14 7.41
N VAL A 53 -4.51 -6.23 7.26
CA VAL A 53 -5.82 -6.54 6.67
C VAL A 53 -5.67 -6.94 5.20
N SER A 54 -4.77 -6.29 4.46
CA SER A 54 -4.43 -6.64 3.07
C SER A 54 -3.94 -8.08 2.93
N ASN A 55 -3.13 -8.55 3.88
CA ASN A 55 -2.65 -9.95 3.90
C ASN A 55 -3.78 -10.99 4.01
N LEU A 56 -4.95 -10.64 4.55
CA LEU A 56 -6.11 -11.54 4.55
C LEU A 56 -6.61 -11.84 3.13
N PHE A 57 -6.34 -10.96 2.17
CA PHE A 57 -6.70 -11.13 0.77
C PHE A 57 -5.63 -11.87 -0.06
N SER A 58 -4.47 -12.22 0.51
CA SER A 58 -3.41 -12.95 -0.19
C SER A 58 -3.89 -14.23 -0.90
N PRO A 59 -4.81 -15.06 -0.36
CA PRO A 59 -5.34 -16.21 -1.08
C PRO A 59 -6.10 -15.84 -2.36
N LEU A 60 -6.81 -14.71 -2.38
CA LEU A 60 -7.51 -14.22 -3.57
C LEU A 60 -6.51 -13.75 -4.63
N TRP A 61 -5.49 -13.00 -4.22
CA TRP A 61 -4.40 -12.57 -5.09
C TRP A 61 -3.63 -13.74 -5.70
N ALA A 62 -3.40 -14.81 -4.92
CA ALA A 62 -2.78 -16.03 -5.39
C ALA A 62 -3.64 -16.78 -6.42
N ARG A 63 -4.97 -16.77 -6.28
CA ARG A 63 -5.89 -17.34 -7.29
C ARG A 63 -5.94 -16.48 -8.55
N ALA A 64 -6.00 -15.16 -8.39
CA ALA A 64 -6.02 -14.22 -9.50
C ALA A 64 -4.73 -14.32 -10.33
N SER A 65 -3.56 -14.38 -9.68
CA SER A 65 -2.27 -14.46 -10.36
C SER A 65 -2.11 -15.74 -11.19
N ARG A 66 -2.72 -16.86 -10.78
CA ARG A 66 -2.78 -18.09 -11.58
C ARG A 66 -3.60 -17.93 -12.86
N LYS A 67 -4.63 -17.08 -12.86
CA LYS A 67 -5.53 -16.87 -14.00
C LYS A 67 -5.00 -15.82 -14.99
N THR A 68 -4.48 -14.70 -14.48
CA THR A 68 -4.08 -13.54 -15.31
C THR A 68 -2.56 -13.43 -15.51
N GLY A 69 -1.78 -14.17 -14.72
CA GLY A 69 -0.32 -14.10 -14.68
C GLY A 69 0.18 -13.05 -13.69
N ALA A 70 1.15 -13.42 -12.85
CA ALA A 70 1.69 -12.56 -11.79
C ALA A 70 2.21 -11.21 -12.30
N LYS A 71 2.91 -11.17 -13.44
CA LYS A 71 3.45 -9.92 -14.00
C LYS A 71 2.35 -8.92 -14.35
N ARG A 72 1.27 -9.36 -14.99
CA ARG A 72 0.15 -8.47 -15.35
C ARG A 72 -0.54 -7.95 -14.09
N LEU A 73 -0.76 -8.84 -13.12
CA LEU A 73 -1.39 -8.50 -11.86
C LEU A 73 -0.60 -7.43 -11.08
N ILE A 74 0.73 -7.60 -10.96
CA ILE A 74 1.60 -6.62 -10.31
C ILE A 74 1.54 -5.27 -11.01
N VAL A 75 1.64 -5.23 -12.34
CA VAL A 75 1.57 -3.96 -13.09
C VAL A 75 0.21 -3.28 -12.92
N THR A 76 -0.88 -4.03 -12.98
CA THR A 76 -2.23 -3.47 -12.76
C THR A 76 -2.40 -2.94 -11.33
N SER A 77 -1.93 -3.69 -10.32
CA SER A 77 -1.97 -3.26 -8.92
C SER A 77 -1.19 -1.97 -8.71
N LEU A 78 0.03 -1.86 -9.27
CA LEU A 78 0.85 -0.66 -9.16
C LEU A 78 0.20 0.57 -9.83
N LEU A 79 -0.43 0.38 -10.99
CA LEU A 79 -1.15 1.45 -11.68
C LEU A 79 -2.36 1.92 -10.87
N LEU A 80 -3.18 0.99 -10.37
CA LEU A 80 -4.32 1.30 -9.51
C LEU A 80 -3.88 1.98 -8.21
N ALA A 81 -2.85 1.46 -7.55
CA ALA A 81 -2.27 2.05 -6.35
C ALA A 81 -1.81 3.49 -6.60
N SER A 82 -1.15 3.76 -7.73
CA SER A 82 -0.74 5.12 -8.12
C SER A 82 -1.93 6.06 -8.31
N ILE A 83 -3.03 5.57 -8.90
CA ILE A 83 -4.26 6.35 -9.07
C ILE A 83 -4.87 6.69 -7.70
N PHE A 84 -4.99 5.71 -6.79
CA PHE A 84 -5.56 5.97 -5.45
C PHE A 84 -4.71 6.93 -4.63
N LEU A 85 -3.38 6.82 -4.75
CA LEU A 85 -2.47 7.74 -4.11
C LEU A 85 -2.61 9.16 -4.66
N LEU A 86 -2.74 9.32 -5.99
CA LEU A 86 -3.04 10.62 -6.61
C LEU A 86 -4.40 11.18 -6.17
N LEU A 87 -5.45 10.35 -6.11
CA LEU A 87 -6.77 10.76 -5.66
C LEU A 87 -6.79 11.16 -4.17
N SER A 88 -5.97 10.52 -3.33
CA SER A 88 -5.84 10.87 -1.91
C SER A 88 -5.36 12.31 -1.70
N ALA A 89 -4.51 12.83 -2.59
CA ALA A 89 -4.02 14.21 -2.51
C ALA A 89 -5.12 15.27 -2.67
N PHE A 90 -6.23 14.92 -3.32
CA PHE A 90 -7.38 15.80 -3.52
C PHE A 90 -8.50 15.56 -2.52
N SER A 91 -8.31 14.67 -1.55
CA SER A 91 -9.34 14.37 -0.55
C SER A 91 -9.51 15.53 0.43
N GLN A 92 -10.76 15.99 0.59
CA GLN A 92 -11.12 17.07 1.51
C GLN A 92 -11.71 16.58 2.82
N SER A 93 -11.94 15.27 2.96
CA SER A 93 -12.48 14.66 4.19
C SER A 93 -11.61 13.49 4.63
N ALA A 94 -11.51 13.30 5.95
CA ALA A 94 -10.81 12.17 6.56
C ALA A 94 -11.32 10.82 6.02
N LEU A 95 -12.63 10.69 5.79
CA LEU A 95 -13.24 9.45 5.31
C LEU A 95 -12.82 9.13 3.87
N THR A 96 -12.84 10.11 2.96
CA THR A 96 -12.43 9.90 1.57
C THR A 96 -10.94 9.60 1.47
N PHE A 97 -10.12 10.31 2.24
CA PHE A 97 -8.69 10.02 2.36
C PHE A 97 -8.47 8.58 2.80
N PHE A 98 -9.17 8.17 3.86
CA PHE A 98 -9.07 6.82 4.41
C PHE A 98 -9.44 5.74 3.40
N LEU A 99 -10.53 5.93 2.66
CA LEU A 99 -10.96 4.96 1.63
C LEU A 99 -9.91 4.79 0.54
N PHE A 100 -9.29 5.88 0.07
CA PHE A 100 -8.24 5.80 -0.96
C PHE A 100 -6.97 5.13 -0.44
N VAL A 101 -6.52 5.49 0.77
CA VAL A 101 -5.33 4.86 1.37
C VAL A 101 -5.57 3.38 1.70
N PHE A 102 -6.77 3.03 2.14
CA PHE A 102 -7.14 1.64 2.38
C PHE A 102 -7.12 0.83 1.08
N GLN A 103 -7.73 1.35 0.00
CA GLN A 103 -7.69 0.67 -1.30
C GLN A 103 -6.27 0.53 -1.84
N PHE A 104 -5.45 1.58 -1.73
CA PHE A 104 -4.02 1.53 -2.03
C PHE A 104 -3.30 0.39 -1.29
N SER A 105 -3.59 0.21 0.00
CA SER A 105 -2.94 -0.81 0.84
C SER A 105 -3.35 -2.24 0.50
N THR A 106 -4.52 -2.43 -0.12
CA THR A 106 -5.11 -3.75 -0.39
C THR A 106 -4.78 -4.34 -1.77
N LEU A 107 -4.11 -3.57 -2.64
CA LEU A 107 -3.82 -3.91 -4.05
C LEU A 107 -2.44 -4.54 -4.25
#